data_AF-A0A7G8VUU0-F1
#
_entry.id   AF-A0A7G8VUU0-F1
#
_cell.length_a   1.000
_cell.length_b   1.000
_cell.length_c   1.000
_cell.angle_alpha   90.00
_cell.angle_beta   90.00
_cell.angle_gamma   90.00
#
_symmetry.space_group_name_H-M   'P 1'
#
loop_
_entity.id
_entity.type
_entity.pdbx_description
1 polymer ?
#
loop_
_entity_poly.entity_id
_entity_poly.type
_entity_poly.pdbx_seq_one_letter_code
_entity_poly.pdbx_strand_id
1 'polypeptide(L)'
;MDRTLTTATTAKIADAATTGSAHAVGLAEWLTRRAARAPHKPALTCNGTTWNCGELIDRIERTSAVLAAGGAKSRLLTSSSASPARSR
;
A
#
# COMPACT_ATOMS: atom_id res chain seq x y z
N MET A 1 -5.33 -32.61 -22.42
CA MET A 1 -6.03 -31.53 -23.15
C MET A 1 -5.80 -30.23 -22.39
N ASP A 2 -4.89 -29.44 -22.96
CA ASP A 2 -4.37 -28.10 -22.67
C ASP A 2 -4.91 -27.25 -21.51
N ARG A 3 -4.02 -26.92 -20.57
CA ARG A 3 -4.08 -25.71 -19.73
C ARG A 3 -2.99 -24.73 -20.18
N THR A 4 -3.16 -24.12 -21.35
CA THR A 4 -2.27 -23.09 -21.92
C THR A 4 -2.93 -21.72 -21.89
N LEU A 5 -3.40 -21.27 -20.72
CA LEU A 5 -3.80 -19.89 -20.49
C LEU A 5 -3.45 -19.54 -19.05
N THR A 6 -2.34 -18.83 -18.80
CA THR A 6 -2.19 -17.78 -17.76
C THR A 6 -0.72 -17.36 -17.68
N THR A 7 -0.28 -16.49 -18.60
CA THR A 7 0.99 -15.76 -18.41
C THR A 7 0.94 -14.29 -18.84
N ALA A 8 -0.20 -13.79 -19.32
CA ALA A 8 -0.37 -12.39 -19.74
C ALA A 8 -0.87 -11.45 -18.62
N THR A 9 -1.29 -11.97 -17.45
CA THR A 9 -1.85 -11.14 -16.36
C THR A 9 -0.79 -10.44 -15.51
N THR A 10 0.46 -10.89 -15.53
CA THR A 10 1.51 -10.36 -14.64
C THR A 10 1.97 -8.94 -14.99
N ALA A 11 1.81 -8.48 -16.24
CA ALA A 11 2.23 -7.14 -16.65
C ALA A 11 1.28 -6.03 -16.18
N LYS A 12 -0.03 -6.29 -16.07
CA LYS A 12 -1.03 -5.27 -15.69
C LYS A 12 -1.11 -5.01 -14.17
N ILE A 13 -0.62 -5.94 -13.36
CA ILE A 13 -0.63 -5.83 -11.89
C ILE A 13 0.50 -4.89 -11.40
N ALA A 14 1.62 -4.80 -12.12
CA ALA A 14 2.76 -3.96 -11.74
C ALA A 14 2.52 -2.45 -11.93
N ASP A 15 1.74 -2.07 -12.96
CA ASP A 15 1.38 -0.67 -13.24
C ASP A 15 0.36 -0.13 -12.22
N ALA A 16 -0.63 -0.95 -11.84
CA ALA A 16 -1.58 -0.63 -10.77
C ALA A 16 -0.93 -0.53 -9.39
N ALA A 17 0.13 -1.30 -9.11
CA ALA A 17 0.85 -1.23 -7.84
C ALA A 17 1.72 0.03 -7.72
N THR A 18 2.32 0.50 -8.82
CA THR A 18 3.16 1.70 -8.84
C THR A 18 2.32 2.97 -8.73
N THR A 19 1.21 3.05 -9.47
CA THR A 19 0.23 4.15 -9.36
C THR A 19 -0.55 4.07 -8.04
N GLY A 20 -0.90 2.87 -7.58
CA GLY A 20 -1.55 2.62 -6.29
C GLY A 20 -0.73 3.03 -5.08
N SER A 21 0.61 2.92 -5.14
CA SER A 21 1.48 3.37 -4.05
C SER A 21 1.52 4.90 -3.94
N ALA A 22 1.55 5.63 -5.06
CA ALA A 22 1.51 7.10 -5.05
C ALA A 22 0.17 7.64 -4.52
N HIS A 23 -0.95 7.02 -4.94
CA HIS A 23 -2.26 7.35 -4.40
C HIS A 23 -2.41 6.93 -2.93
N ALA A 24 -1.84 5.80 -2.51
CA ALA A 24 -1.86 5.38 -1.11
C ALA A 24 -1.09 6.36 -0.21
N VAL A 25 0.07 6.86 -0.65
CA VAL A 25 0.80 7.94 0.05
C VAL A 25 -0.08 9.18 0.16
N GLY A 26 -0.76 9.57 -0.92
CA GLY A 26 -1.70 10.71 -0.91
C GLY A 26 -2.89 10.52 0.03
N LEU A 27 -3.46 9.31 0.12
CA LEU A 27 -4.58 8.99 1.00
C LEU A 27 -4.16 8.97 2.48
N ALA A 28 -3.00 8.39 2.78
CA ALA A 28 -2.44 8.38 4.14
C ALA A 28 -2.20 9.81 4.63
N GLU A 29 -1.56 10.63 3.80
CA GLU A 29 -1.27 12.03 4.13
C GLU A 29 -2.57 12.87 4.31
N TRP A 30 -3.55 12.67 3.44
CA TRP A 30 -4.86 13.30 3.59
C TRP A 30 -5.55 12.90 4.90
N LEU A 31 -5.51 11.61 5.26
CA LEU A 31 -6.15 11.10 6.47
C LEU A 31 -5.49 11.67 7.73
N THR A 32 -4.16 11.77 7.75
CA THR A 32 -3.40 12.41 8.83
C THR A 32 -3.75 13.88 8.98
N ARG A 33 -3.84 14.63 7.87
CA ARG A 33 -4.30 16.03 7.88
C ARG A 33 -5.73 16.17 8.39
N ARG A 34 -6.61 15.22 8.06
CA ARG A 34 -8.00 15.19 8.53
C ARG A 34 -8.09 14.93 10.02
N ALA A 35 -7.29 13.99 10.53
CA ALA A 35 -7.23 13.66 11.96
C ALA A 35 -6.69 14.84 12.79
N ALA A 36 -5.70 15.58 12.28
CA ALA A 36 -5.20 16.79 12.94
C ALA A 36 -6.26 17.91 13.05
N ARG A 37 -7.15 18.03 12.04
CA ARG A 37 -8.19 19.07 12.02
C ARG A 37 -9.39 18.75 12.91
N ALA A 38 -9.72 17.47 13.08
CA ALA A 38 -10.90 17.05 13.85
C ALA A 38 -10.64 15.72 14.55
N PRO A 39 -9.75 15.69 15.57
CA PRO A 39 -9.31 14.45 16.19
C PRO A 39 -10.44 13.71 16.90
N HIS A 40 -11.37 14.43 17.52
CA HIS A 40 -12.48 13.85 18.30
C HIS A 40 -13.69 13.45 17.47
N LYS A 41 -13.67 13.66 16.14
CA LYS A 41 -14.82 13.35 15.30
C LYS A 41 -14.91 11.83 15.09
N PRO A 42 -16.09 11.20 15.29
CA PRO A 42 -16.25 9.78 15.03
C PRO A 42 -15.98 9.50 13.55
N ALA A 43 -15.12 8.52 13.29
CA ALA A 43 -14.59 8.20 11.97
C ALA A 43 -15.07 6.85 11.46
N LEU A 44 -15.09 5.84 12.33
CA LEU A 44 -15.41 4.48 11.94
C LEU A 44 -16.06 3.74 13.12
N THR A 45 -17.22 3.13 12.86
CA THR A 45 -17.84 2.17 13.78
C THR A 45 -17.69 0.78 13.23
N CYS A 46 -17.03 -0.11 13.98
CA CYS A 46 -16.83 -1.51 13.63
C CYS A 46 -17.17 -2.38 14.83
N ASN A 47 -18.06 -3.36 14.63
CA ASN A 47 -18.49 -4.29 15.68
C ASN A 47 -18.89 -3.60 17.00
N GLY A 48 -19.69 -2.54 16.92
CA GLY A 48 -20.14 -1.76 18.09
C GLY A 48 -19.07 -0.84 18.71
N THR A 49 -17.83 -0.86 18.23
CA THR A 49 -16.77 0.06 18.67
C THR A 49 -16.66 1.22 17.70
N THR A 50 -16.77 2.45 18.19
CA THR A 50 -16.55 3.66 17.38
C THR A 50 -15.19 4.25 17.72
N TRP A 51 -14.37 4.47 16.70
CA TRP A 51 -13.11 5.20 16.82
C TRP A 51 -13.25 6.60 16.27
N ASN A 52 -12.62 7.55 16.94
CA ASN A 52 -12.42 8.88 16.40
C ASN A 52 -11.25 8.91 15.39
N CYS A 53 -11.13 9.98 14.61
CA CYS A 53 -10.07 10.10 13.61
C CYS A 53 -8.66 9.98 14.20
N GLY A 54 -8.43 10.49 15.42
CA GLY A 54 -7.13 10.41 16.09
C GLY A 54 -6.77 8.96 16.48
N GLU A 55 -7.71 8.26 17.12
CA GLU A 55 -7.55 6.85 17.50
C GLU A 55 -7.38 5.94 16.29
N LEU A 56 -8.08 6.23 15.20
CA LEU A 56 -7.97 5.47 13.96
C LEU A 56 -6.56 5.58 13.35
N ILE A 57 -5.99 6.79 13.30
CA ILE A 57 -4.63 7.01 12.79
C ILE A 57 -3.59 6.29 13.65
N ASP A 58 -3.65 6.46 14.97
CA ASP A 58 -2.71 5.81 15.89
C ASP A 58 -2.73 4.27 15.72
N ARG A 59 -3.92 3.69 15.54
CA ARG A 59 -4.06 2.26 15.28
C ARG A 59 -3.49 1.84 13.91
N ILE A 60 -3.72 2.64 12.87
CA ILE A 60 -3.18 2.39 11.52
C ILE A 60 -1.65 2.42 11.56
N GLU A 61 -1.05 3.41 12.22
CA GLU A 61 0.40 3.53 12.37
C GLU A 61 0.99 2.33 13.12
N ARG A 62 0.38 1.95 14.25
CA ARG A 62 0.83 0.79 15.04
C ARG A 62 0.75 -0.50 14.24
N THR A 63 -0.34 -0.69 13.49
CA THR A 63 -0.52 -1.88 12.64
C THR A 63 0.49 -1.86 11.48
N SER A 64 0.66 -0.73 10.81
CA SER A 64 1.61 -0.54 9.72
C SER A 64 3.05 -0.81 10.16
N ALA A 65 3.44 -0.36 11.36
CA ALA A 65 4.76 -0.64 11.93
C ALA A 65 4.99 -2.14 12.14
N VAL A 66 3.99 -2.87 12.63
CA VAL A 66 4.05 -4.33 12.78
C VAL A 66 4.18 -5.02 11.42
N LEU A 67 3.43 -4.59 10.40
CA LEU A 67 3.52 -5.13 9.05
C LEU A 67 4.88 -4.83 8.39
N ALA A 68 5.39 -3.62 8.57
CA ALA A 68 6.70 -3.21 8.06
C ALA A 68 7.83 -4.03 8.70
N ALA A 69 7.76 -4.25 10.02
CA ALA A 69 8.69 -5.12 10.74
C ALA A 69 8.60 -6.58 10.26
N GLY A 70 7.40 -7.05 9.89
CA GLY A 70 7.14 -8.35 9.27
C GLY A 70 7.61 -8.49 7.81
N GLY A 71 8.23 -7.46 7.23
CA GLY A 71 8.76 -7.52 5.86
C GLY A 71 7.74 -7.23 4.77
N ALA A 72 6.64 -6.55 5.07
CA ALA A 72 5.76 -5.95 4.07
C ALA A 72 6.49 -4.77 3.38
N LYS A 73 7.50 -5.10 2.57
CA LYS A 73 8.18 -4.15 1.71
C LYS A 73 7.34 -3.99 0.46
N SER A 74 7.01 -2.74 0.12
CA SER A 74 6.44 -2.41 -1.19
C SER A 74 7.28 -3.10 -2.25
N ARG A 75 6.63 -3.94 -3.08
CA ARG A 75 7.28 -4.73 -4.14
C ARG A 75 7.63 -3.79 -5.30
N LEU A 76 8.51 -2.82 -5.05
CA LEU A 76 9.28 -2.19 -6.10
C LEU A 76 10.34 -3.20 -6.51
N LEU A 77 9.94 -4.08 -7.43
CA LEU A 77 10.87 -4.83 -8.25
C LEU A 77 11.74 -3.79 -8.96
N THR A 78 12.94 -3.57 -8.44
CA THR A 78 14.02 -3.04 -9.24
C THR A 78 14.31 -4.11 -10.29
N SER A 79 13.55 -4.13 -11.39
CA SER A 79 13.96 -4.79 -12.62
C SER A 79 15.10 -3.97 -13.25
N SER A 80 16.21 -3.84 -12.52
CA SER A 80 17.49 -3.50 -13.14
C SER A 80 18.08 -4.80 -13.64
N SER A 81 17.50 -5.34 -14.71
CA SER A 81 18.25 -6.23 -15.61
C SER A 81 19.04 -5.33 -16.56
N ALA A 82 19.96 -4.54 -16.02
CA ALA A 82 21.06 -3.99 -16.81
C ALA A 82 21.99 -5.18 -17.11
N SER A 83 21.72 -5.85 -18.22
CA SER A 83 22.56 -6.91 -18.75
C SER A 83 23.94 -6.34 -19.10
N PRO A 84 25.05 -6.85 -18.52
CA PRO A 84 26.38 -6.41 -18.89
C PRO A 84 26.85 -7.13 -20.17
N ALA A 85 27.26 -6.33 -21.16
CA ALA A 85 28.32 -6.58 -22.15
C ALA A 85 28.39 -7.91 -22.94
N ARG A 86 28.23 -7.83 -24.28
CA ARG A 86 29.01 -8.58 -25.30
C ARG A 86 28.76 -7.98 -26.68
N SER A 87 29.60 -7.08 -27.20
CA SER A 87 30.86 -7.25 -27.94
C SER A 87 30.71 -7.55 -29.45
N ARG A 88 31.25 -6.62 -30.23
CA ARG A 88 31.84 -6.71 -31.59
C ARG A 88 30.93 -6.76 -32.81
#